data_AF-A0A8F9RLR0-F1
#
_entry.id   AF-A0A8F9RLR0-F1
#
_cell.length_a   1.000
_cell.length_b   1.000
_cell.length_c   1.000
_cell.angle_alpha   90.00
_cell.angle_beta   90.00
_cell.angle_gamma   90.00
#
_symmetry.space_group_name_H-M   'P 1'
#
loop_
_entity.id
_entity.type
_entity.pdbx_description
1 polymer ?
#
loop_
_entity_poly.entity_id
_entity_poly.type
_entity_poly.pdbx_seq_one_letter_code
_entity_poly.pdbx_strand_id
1 'polypeptide(L)' 'MKRIIIICTIIISGFASAQQQTSDNNSYVYETEELPEGDVFPGNPADPAPVDQYIPVLFLVAAAMIFTYAQKKKIAK' A
#
# COMPACT_ATOMS: atom_id res chain seq x y z
N MET A 1 23.37 16.63 -1.11
CA MET A 1 22.52 16.02 -2.15
C MET A 1 22.89 14.56 -2.42
N LYS A 2 24.14 14.23 -2.73
CA LYS A 2 24.57 12.82 -2.96
C LYS A 2 24.24 11.81 -1.84
N ARG A 3 24.35 12.22 -0.57
CA ARG A 3 24.03 11.36 0.59
C ARG A 3 22.54 11.03 0.71
N ILE A 4 21.67 11.95 0.29
CA ILE A 4 20.21 11.75 0.32
C ILE A 4 19.79 10.76 -0.76
N ILE A 5 20.40 10.85 -1.95
CA ILE A 5 20.15 9.93 -3.06
C ILE A 5 20.49 8.49 -2.65
N ILE A 6 21.65 8.28 -1.99
CA ILE A 6 22.08 6.97 -1.52
C ILE A 6 21.08 6.37 -0.50
N ILE A 7 20.60 7.17 0.44
CA ILE A 7 19.62 6.73 1.44
C ILE A 7 18.29 6.38 0.78
N CYS A 8 17.81 7.21 -0.16
CA CYS A 8 16.59 6.93 -0.92
C CYS A 8 16.71 5.63 -1.72
N THR A 9 17.84 5.38 -2.38
CA THR A 9 18.03 4.13 -3.14
C THR A 9 18.03 2.90 -2.25
N ILE A 10 18.59 2.96 -1.04
CA ILE A 10 18.57 1.83 -0.11
C ILE A 10 17.14 1.54 0.37
N ILE A 11 16.35 2.58 0.68
CA ILE A 11 14.97 2.44 1.16
C ILE A 11 14.04 1.92 0.04
N ILE A 12 14.19 2.42 -1.19
CA ILE A 12 13.36 2.01 -2.33
C ILE A 12 13.62 0.54 -2.69
N SER A 13 14.89 0.11 -2.68
CA SER A 13 15.25 -1.29 -2.92
C SER A 13 14.69 -2.23 -1.85
N GLY A 14 14.66 -1.80 -0.57
CA GLY A 14 14.05 -2.57 0.50
C GLY A 14 12.52 -2.71 0.36
N PHE A 15 11.84 -1.65 -0.09
CA PHE A 15 10.39 -1.64 -0.28
C PHE A 15 9.95 -2.51 -1.47
N ALA A 16 10.70 -2.49 -2.57
CA ALA A 16 10.42 -3.32 -3.75
C ALA A 16 10.54 -4.82 -3.44
N SER A 17 11.59 -5.23 -2.72
CA SER A 17 11.77 -6.63 -2.30
C SER A 17 10.69 -7.10 -1.32
N ALA A 18 10.21 -6.21 -0.44
CA ALA A 18 9.15 -6.54 0.51
C ALA A 18 7.79 -6.80 -0.17
N GLN A 19 7.46 -6.07 -1.25
CA GLN A 19 6.24 -6.32 -2.02
C GLN A 19 6.27 -7.70 -2.70
N GLN A 20 7.42 -8.09 -3.25
CA GLN A 20 7.57 -9.38 -3.91
C GLN A 20 7.42 -10.56 -2.94
N GLN A 21 7.92 -10.40 -1.70
CA GLN A 21 7.76 -11.40 -0.64
C GLN A 21 6.33 -11.50 -0.08
N THR A 22 5.53 -10.42 -0.17
CA THR A 22 4.13 -10.43 0.29
C THR A 22 3.22 -11.15 -0.71
N SER A 23 3.55 -11.13 -2.01
CA SER A 23 2.81 -11.85 -3.04
C SER A 23 3.03 -13.37 -3.00
N ASP A 24 4.25 -13.82 -2.65
CA ASP A 24 4.61 -15.25 -2.68
C ASP A 24 4.51 -15.94 -1.31
N ASN A 25 4.52 -15.20 -0.20
CA ASN A 25 4.60 -15.76 1.16
C ASN A 25 3.60 -15.09 2.13
N ASN A 26 2.42 -14.73 1.64
CA ASN A 26 1.28 -14.45 2.50
C ASN A 26 0.85 -15.76 3.18
N SER A 27 1.28 -15.99 4.43
CA SER A 27 0.85 -17.15 5.23
C SER A 27 -0.64 -17.07 5.62
N TYR A 28 -1.31 -15.94 5.36
CA TYR A 28 -2.76 -15.83 5.33
C TYR A 28 -3.26 -16.02 3.90
N VAL A 29 -3.00 -17.20 3.34
CA VAL A 29 -3.88 -17.70 2.29
C VAL A 29 -5.24 -17.83 2.97
N TYR A 30 -6.16 -16.91 2.68
CA TYR A 30 -7.56 -17.19 2.89
C TYR A 30 -7.87 -18.29 1.89
N GLU A 31 -7.82 -19.55 2.35
CA GLU A 31 -8.50 -20.61 1.62
C GLU A 31 -9.92 -20.08 1.44
N THR A 32 -10.30 -19.86 0.18
CA THR A 32 -11.71 -19.72 -0.16
C THR A 32 -12.28 -21.10 0.12
N GLU A 33 -12.59 -21.40 1.37
CA GLU A 33 -13.62 -22.40 1.64
C GLU A 33 -14.83 -21.85 0.89
N GLU A 34 -15.15 -22.47 -0.24
CA GLU A 34 -16.42 -22.29 -0.92
C GLU A 34 -17.48 -22.79 0.07
N LEU A 35 -17.81 -21.95 1.06
CA LEU A 35 -18.99 -22.13 1.88
C LEU A 35 -20.16 -22.17 0.89
N PRO A 36 -21.04 -23.18 0.99
CA PRO A 36 -22.18 -23.28 0.09
C PRO A 36 -22.90 -21.93 0.06
N GLU A 37 -23.01 -21.35 -1.14
CA GLU A 37 -23.71 -20.08 -1.39
C GLU A 37 -25.12 -20.18 -0.79
N GLY A 38 -25.34 -19.74 0.45
CA GLY A 38 -26.62 -20.01 1.08
C GLY A 38 -26.86 -19.52 2.50
N ASP A 39 -25.87 -19.48 3.38
CA ASP A 39 -26.15 -19.15 4.79
C ASP A 39 -25.68 -17.74 5.16
N VAL A 40 -26.49 -16.75 4.78
CA VAL A 40 -26.39 -15.38 5.30
C VAL A 40 -26.88 -15.40 6.76
N PHE A 41 -25.97 -15.70 7.69
CA PHE A 41 -26.27 -15.57 9.12
C PHE A 41 -26.49 -14.08 9.46
N PRO A 42 -27.60 -13.71 10.11
CA PRO A 42 -27.81 -12.35 10.56
C PRO A 42 -26.72 -12.00 11.59
N GLY A 43 -25.83 -11.08 11.23
CA GLY A 43 -24.71 -10.64 12.07
C GLY A 43 -23.32 -10.91 11.50
N ASN A 44 -23.19 -11.58 10.34
CA ASN A 44 -21.90 -11.68 9.68
C ASN A 44 -21.50 -10.30 9.08
N PRO A 45 -20.29 -9.80 9.33
CA PRO A 45 -19.83 -8.58 8.66
C PRO A 45 -19.84 -8.80 7.15
N ALA A 46 -20.16 -7.73 6.41
CA ALA A 46 -20.01 -7.74 4.96
C ALA A 46 -18.55 -8.02 4.60
N ASP A 47 -18.33 -8.62 3.44
CA ASP A 47 -16.99 -8.89 2.93
C ASP A 47 -16.14 -7.61 2.93
N PRO A 48 -14.86 -7.72 3.34
CA PRO A 48 -13.98 -6.56 3.35
C PRO A 48 -13.84 -5.99 1.95
N ALA A 49 -13.94 -4.66 1.83
CA ALA A 49 -13.73 -4.00 0.55
C ALA A 49 -12.29 -4.23 0.06
N PRO A 50 -12.07 -4.49 -1.23
CA PRO A 50 -10.73 -4.69 -1.78
C PRO A 50 -9.96 -3.36 -1.78
N VAL A 51 -9.06 -3.19 -0.79
CA VAL A 51 -8.26 -1.95 -0.61
C VAL A 51 -7.00 -1.95 -1.48
N ASP A 52 -6.46 -3.12 -1.80
CA ASP A 52 -5.15 -3.27 -2.44
C ASP A 52 -5.06 -2.60 -3.82
N GLN A 53 -6.18 -2.61 -4.56
CA GLN A 53 -6.28 -1.93 -5.86
C GLN A 53 -6.11 -0.41 -5.78
N TYR A 54 -6.32 0.20 -4.61
CA TYR A 54 -6.20 1.65 -4.41
C TYR A 54 -4.80 2.07 -3.94
N ILE A 55 -3.94 1.13 -3.53
CA ILE A 55 -2.59 1.41 -3.04
C ILE A 55 -1.79 2.30 -4.03
N PRO A 56 -1.76 2.04 -5.35
CA PRO A 56 -1.01 2.87 -6.29
C PRO A 56 -1.50 4.33 -6.31
N VAL A 57 -2.82 4.54 -6.27
CA VAL A 57 -3.43 5.87 -6.28
C VAL A 57 -3.14 6.61 -4.97
N LEU A 58 -3.21 5.92 -3.83
CA LEU A 58 -2.88 6.49 -2.52
C LEU A 58 -1.42 6.93 -2.45
N PHE A 59 -0.50 6.17 -3.05
CA PHE A 59 0.91 6.57 -3.17
C PHE A 59 1.10 7.84 -3.99
N LEU A 60 0.41 7.97 -5.12
CA LEU A 60 0.46 9.18 -5.94
C LEU A 60 -0.07 10.41 -5.19
N VAL A 61 -1.19 10.24 -4.48
CA VAL A 61 -1.79 11.30 -3.66
C VAL A 61 -0.82 11.74 -2.55
N ALA A 62 -0.20 10.80 -1.84
CA ALA A 62 0.80 11.10 -0.82
C ALA A 62 2.01 11.85 -1.40
N ALA A 63 2.53 11.41 -2.55
CA ALA A 63 3.64 12.07 -3.23
C ALA A 63 3.30 13.52 -3.63
N ALA A 64 2.09 13.75 -4.15
CA ALA A 64 1.61 15.08 -4.52
C ALA A 64 1.51 16.02 -3.30
N MET A 65 1.02 15.53 -2.15
CA MET A 65 0.97 16.32 -0.92
C MET A 65 2.37 16.70 -0.42
N ILE A 66 3.31 15.75 -0.42
CA ILE A 66 4.70 16.01 -0.01
C ILE A 66 5.35 17.04 -0.94
N PHE A 67 5.15 16.91 -2.25
CA PHE A 67 5.73 17.82 -3.24
C PHE A 67 5.18 19.24 -3.09
N THR A 68 3.86 19.41 -2.96
CA THR A 68 3.22 20.71 -2.78
C THR A 68 3.65 21.38 -1.47
N TYR A 69 3.78 20.61 -0.39
CA TYR A 69 4.30 21.12 0.89
C TYR A 69 5.77 21.57 0.78
N ALA A 70 6.62 20.77 0.12
CA ALA A 70 8.02 21.12 -0.09
C ALA A 70 8.23 22.38 -0.95
N GLN A 71 7.34 22.62 -1.92
CA GLN A 71 7.34 23.83 -2.76
C GLN A 71 7.01 25.11 -1.96
N LYS A 72 6.03 25.04 -1.05
CA LYS A 72 5.66 26.19 -0.19
C LYS A 72 6.83 26.68 0.66
N LYS A 73 7.70 25.77 1.12
CA LYS A 73 8.90 26.11 1.90
C LYS A 73 10.01 26.80 1.08
N LYS A 74 9.99 26.71 -0.25
CA LYS A 74 10.96 27.36 -1.13
C LYS A 74 10.51 28.75 -1.59
N ILE A 75 9.20 28.98 -1.69
CA ILE A 75 8.62 30.25 -2.18
C ILE A 75 8.51 31.29 -1.05
N ALA A 76 8.44 30.86 0.20
CA ALA A 76 8.41 31.74 1.38
C ALA A 76 9.81 32.15 1.89
N LYS A 77 10.85 32.07 1.06
CA LYS A 77 12.22 32.50 1.38
C LYS A 77 12.70 33.54 0.39
#